data_AF-F4Y1U4-F1
#
_entry.id   AF-F4Y1U4-F1
#
_cell.length_a   1.000
_cell.length_b   1.000
_cell.length_c   1.000
_cell.angle_alpha   90.00
_cell.angle_beta   90.00
_cell.angle_gamma   90.00
#
_symmetry.space_group_name_H-M   'P 1'
#
loop_
_entity.id
_entity.type
_entity.pdbx_description
1 polymer ?
#
loop_
_entity_poly.entity_id
_entity_poly.type
_entity_poly.pdbx_seq_one_letter_code
_entity_poly.pdbx_strand_id
1 'polypeptide(L)'
;MFKKSKTNLSVKTKCLADQGYQGIQKIHKMSHIPHKKPPKSKLSPLQKEENRQLASQRIVIEHVYRNIKIFKIFSERYRNRRKRFGLRFNLIAAIYNYELCLLAKPVRRTKKKFSDRYFCKRSTIYQQMVWFTLCSGVI
;
A
#
# COMPACT_ATOMS: atom_id res chain seq x y z
N MET A 1 -0.72 8.58 -16.07
CA MET A 1 -0.64 8.90 -14.62
C MET A 1 0.65 8.40 -13.97
N PHE A 2 0.92 7.09 -13.86
CA PHE A 2 2.17 6.59 -13.26
C PHE A 2 3.46 7.11 -13.95
N LYS A 3 3.50 7.06 -15.29
CA LYS A 3 4.63 7.57 -16.10
C LYS A 3 4.95 9.07 -15.88
N LYS A 4 3.97 9.87 -15.41
CA LYS A 4 4.15 11.32 -15.19
C LYS A 4 4.66 11.67 -13.79
N SER A 5 4.46 10.78 -12.81
CA SER A 5 4.70 11.06 -11.38
C SER A 5 6.18 11.05 -10.94
N LYS A 6 7.11 10.55 -11.78
CA LYS A 6 8.56 10.45 -11.51
C LYS A 6 8.93 9.85 -10.13
N THR A 7 8.04 9.09 -9.51
CA THR A 7 8.30 8.45 -8.21
C THR A 7 9.22 7.25 -8.40
N ASN A 8 10.47 7.37 -7.95
CA ASN A 8 11.45 6.29 -8.01
C ASN A 8 11.16 5.21 -6.96
N LEU A 9 10.49 4.12 -7.36
CA LEU A 9 10.40 2.90 -6.58
C LEU A 9 11.81 2.30 -6.45
N SER A 10 12.21 1.91 -5.23
CA SER A 10 13.45 1.15 -5.08
C SER A 10 13.30 -0.20 -5.78
N VAL A 11 14.31 -0.60 -6.55
CA VAL A 11 14.33 -1.85 -7.31
C VAL A 11 14.06 -3.08 -6.42
N LYS A 12 14.42 -3.01 -5.13
CA LYS A 12 14.27 -4.11 -4.15
C LYS A 12 12.87 -4.18 -3.54
N THR A 13 12.05 -3.14 -3.67
CA THR A 13 10.74 -3.07 -3.01
C THR A 13 9.70 -3.80 -3.83
N LYS A 14 8.98 -4.77 -3.25
CA LYS A 14 7.84 -5.41 -3.94
C LYS A 14 6.69 -4.42 -4.09
N CYS A 15 6.15 -4.29 -5.30
CA CYS A 15 4.99 -3.47 -5.61
C CYS A 15 3.78 -4.36 -5.88
N LEU A 16 2.73 -4.26 -5.06
CA LEU A 16 1.45 -4.93 -5.31
C LEU A 16 0.54 -3.92 -6.01
N ALA A 17 0.17 -4.16 -7.27
CA ALA A 17 -0.53 -3.18 -8.11
C ALA A 17 -1.82 -3.75 -8.70
N ASP A 18 -2.88 -2.93 -8.80
CA ASP A 18 -4.17 -3.36 -9.34
C ASP A 18 -4.11 -3.80 -10.80
N GLN A 19 -5.15 -4.50 -11.24
CA GLN A 19 -5.25 -4.93 -12.64
C GLN A 19 -5.22 -3.76 -13.63
N GLY A 20 -5.59 -2.54 -13.21
CA GLY A 20 -5.47 -1.33 -14.03
C GLY A 20 -4.03 -0.89 -14.34
N TYR A 21 -3.02 -1.43 -13.66
CA TYR A 21 -1.61 -1.07 -13.83
C TYR A 21 -0.85 -2.03 -14.75
N GLN A 22 -1.56 -2.70 -15.66
CA GLN A 22 -0.93 -3.56 -16.64
C GLN A 22 0.22 -2.85 -17.36
N GLY A 23 1.38 -3.50 -17.37
CA GLY A 23 2.61 -2.96 -17.94
C GLY A 23 3.53 -2.21 -16.95
N ILE A 24 3.16 -2.07 -15.67
CA ILE A 24 4.06 -1.49 -14.64
C ILE A 24 5.36 -2.30 -14.48
N GLN A 25 5.32 -3.60 -14.81
CA GLN A 25 6.48 -4.49 -14.81
C GLN A 25 7.62 -4.00 -15.72
N LYS A 26 7.31 -3.23 -16.77
CA LYS A 26 8.30 -2.60 -17.65
C LYS A 26 9.10 -1.50 -16.95
N ILE A 27 8.51 -0.88 -15.93
CA ILE A 27 9.10 0.23 -15.17
C ILE A 27 9.72 -0.29 -13.87
N HIS A 28 9.08 -1.28 -13.24
CA HIS A 28 9.54 -1.87 -11.99
C HIS A 28 9.38 -3.39 -12.00
N LYS A 29 10.52 -4.11 -12.06
CA LYS A 29 10.55 -5.57 -12.23
C LYS A 29 9.90 -6.34 -11.07
N MET A 30 9.98 -5.83 -9.83
CA MET A 30 9.39 -6.47 -8.65
C MET A 30 7.90 -6.12 -8.44
N SER A 31 7.16 -5.94 -9.54
CA SER A 31 5.73 -5.63 -9.50
C SER A 31 4.88 -6.88 -9.70
N HIS A 32 4.00 -7.15 -8.75
CA HIS A 32 3.02 -8.23 -8.82
C HIS A 32 1.63 -7.65 -9.13
N ILE A 33 1.06 -8.11 -10.25
CA ILE A 33 -0.29 -7.76 -10.69
C ILE A 33 -1.09 -9.06 -10.78
N PRO A 34 -2.38 -9.05 -10.38
CA PRO A 34 -3.24 -10.21 -10.55
C PRO A 34 -3.37 -10.61 -12.01
N HIS A 35 -3.33 -11.90 -12.30
CA HIS A 35 -3.55 -12.44 -13.63
C HIS A 35 -4.95 -12.08 -14.12
N LYS A 36 -5.00 -11.42 -15.28
CA LYS A 36 -6.27 -11.10 -15.95
C LYS A 36 -6.79 -12.36 -16.63
N LYS A 37 -8.09 -12.62 -16.47
CA LYS A 37 -8.77 -13.69 -17.21
C LYS A 37 -8.70 -13.38 -18.72
N PRO A 38 -8.18 -14.30 -19.56
CA PRO A 38 -8.17 -14.06 -21.00
C PRO A 38 -9.60 -14.20 -21.56
N PRO A 39 -9.90 -13.56 -22.70
CA PRO A 39 -11.19 -13.73 -23.37
C PRO A 39 -11.45 -15.22 -23.66
N LYS A 40 -12.70 -15.66 -23.48
CA LYS A 40 -13.19 -17.01 -23.81
C LYS A 40 -12.43 -18.19 -23.15
N SER A 41 -11.65 -17.95 -22.11
CA SER A 41 -10.88 -19.00 -21.41
C SER A 41 -10.95 -18.85 -19.89
N LYS A 42 -10.51 -19.89 -19.17
CA LYS A 42 -10.46 -19.94 -17.70
C LYS A 42 -9.02 -19.72 -17.24
N LEU A 43 -8.85 -19.07 -16.08
CA LEU A 43 -7.56 -19.02 -15.40
C LEU A 43 -7.14 -20.43 -14.95
N SER A 44 -5.84 -20.72 -15.06
CA SER A 44 -5.30 -21.99 -14.55
C SER A 44 -5.48 -22.05 -13.02
N PRO A 45 -5.56 -23.26 -12.42
CA PRO A 45 -5.63 -23.41 -10.97
C PRO A 45 -4.49 -22.68 -10.23
N LEU A 46 -3.28 -22.72 -10.80
CA LEU A 46 -2.10 -22.04 -10.25
C LEU A 46 -2.28 -20.51 -10.26
N GLN A 47 -2.71 -19.93 -11.39
CA GLN A 47 -2.96 -18.49 -11.49
C GLN A 47 -4.06 -18.02 -10.53
N LYS A 48 -5.06 -18.86 -10.28
CA LYS A 48 -6.11 -18.56 -9.28
C LYS A 48 -5.54 -18.53 -7.87
N GLU A 49 -4.65 -19.47 -7.53
CA GLU A 49 -4.00 -19.50 -6.22
C GLU A 49 -3.11 -18.28 -6.00
N GLU A 50 -2.31 -17.91 -7.00
CA GLU A 50 -1.49 -16.69 -6.95
C GLU A 50 -2.37 -15.43 -6.77
N ASN A 51 -3.49 -15.35 -7.49
CA ASN A 51 -4.44 -14.26 -7.33
C ASN A 51 -5.08 -14.24 -5.92
N ARG A 52 -5.37 -15.41 -5.32
CA ARG A 52 -5.86 -15.50 -3.93
C ARG A 52 -4.85 -14.99 -2.92
N GLN A 53 -3.58 -15.36 -3.07
CA GLN A 53 -2.50 -14.89 -2.20
C GLN A 53 -2.26 -13.38 -2.34
N LEU A 54 -2.34 -12.85 -3.56
CA LEU A 54 -2.29 -11.41 -3.78
C LEU A 54 -3.50 -10.68 -3.16
N ALA A 55 -4.70 -11.27 -3.25
CA ALA A 55 -5.90 -10.70 -2.65
C ALA A 55 -5.81 -10.68 -1.11
N SER A 56 -5.32 -11.74 -0.47
CA SER A 56 -5.18 -11.78 0.99
C SER A 56 -4.20 -10.71 1.51
N GLN A 57 -3.10 -10.48 0.79
CA GLN A 57 -2.16 -9.40 1.11
C GLN A 57 -2.80 -8.00 0.96
N ARG A 58 -3.68 -7.81 -0.03
CA ARG A 58 -4.38 -6.53 -0.24
C ARG A 58 -5.38 -6.22 0.84
N ILE A 59 -6.09 -7.22 1.36
CA ILE A 59 -7.07 -7.02 2.44
C ILE A 59 -6.43 -6.30 3.64
N VAL A 60 -5.22 -6.70 4.02
CA VAL A 60 -4.46 -6.03 5.11
C VAL A 60 -4.17 -4.57 4.77
N ILE A 61 -3.79 -4.28 3.53
CA ILE A 61 -3.51 -2.92 3.06
C ILE A 61 -4.80 -2.08 3.02
N GLU A 62 -5.93 -2.67 2.60
CA GLU A 62 -7.24 -2.01 2.57
C GLU A 62 -7.72 -1.64 3.97
N HIS A 63 -7.51 -2.50 4.98
CA HIS A 63 -7.79 -2.17 6.37
C HIS A 63 -6.99 -0.95 6.84
N VAL A 64 -5.70 -0.89 6.50
CA VAL A 64 -4.86 0.29 6.80
C VAL A 64 -5.40 1.53 6.09
N TYR A 65 -5.72 1.44 4.79
CA TYR A 65 -6.31 2.56 4.05
C TYR A 65 -7.63 3.05 4.63
N ARG A 66 -8.49 2.13 5.09
CA ARG A 66 -9.73 2.47 5.77
C ARG A 66 -9.45 3.31 7.02
N ASN A 67 -8.50 2.91 7.86
CA ASN A 67 -8.11 3.66 9.05
C ASN A 67 -7.54 5.04 8.71
N ILE A 68 -6.72 5.13 7.66
CA ILE A 68 -6.18 6.43 7.22
C ILE A 68 -7.31 7.35 6.70
N LYS A 69 -8.33 6.81 6.02
CA LYS A 69 -9.49 7.58 5.56
C LYS A 69 -10.31 8.19 6.70
N ILE A 70 -10.29 7.59 7.91
CA ILE A 70 -10.96 8.16 9.10
C ILE A 70 -10.40 9.54 9.45
N PHE A 71 -9.08 9.74 9.32
CA PHE A 71 -8.44 11.03 9.54
C PHE A 71 -8.77 12.08 8.47
N LYS A 72 -9.60 11.73 7.49
CA LYS A 72 -10.05 12.57 6.36
C LYS A 72 -8.95 13.12 5.45
N ILE A 73 -7.70 12.76 5.70
CA ILE A 73 -6.54 13.22 4.91
C ILE A 73 -6.62 12.75 3.44
N PHE A 74 -7.17 11.56 3.21
CA PHE A 74 -7.32 10.99 1.86
C PHE A 74 -8.76 10.87 1.37
N SER A 75 -9.76 11.06 2.24
CA SER A 75 -11.17 10.99 1.82
C SER A 75 -11.70 12.34 1.33
N GLU A 76 -11.13 13.44 1.81
CA GLU A 76 -11.55 14.80 1.47
C GLU A 76 -10.37 15.60 0.91
N ARG A 77 -10.65 16.75 0.27
CA ARG A 77 -9.58 17.66 -0.17
C ARG A 77 -8.81 18.17 1.04
N TYR A 78 -7.49 18.01 1.01
CA TYR A 78 -6.65 18.43 2.11
C TYR A 78 -6.46 19.96 2.12
N ARG A 79 -7.20 20.66 2.98
CA ARG A 79 -7.23 22.15 3.04
C ARG A 79 -6.04 22.80 3.75
N ASN A 80 -5.04 22.02 4.16
CA ASN A 80 -4.03 22.45 5.12
C ASN A 80 -2.66 22.65 4.43
N ARG A 81 -1.75 23.46 5.01
CA ARG A 81 -0.46 23.78 4.37
C ARG A 81 0.38 22.52 4.07
N ARG A 82 0.77 22.35 2.81
CA ARG A 82 1.44 21.13 2.30
C ARG A 82 2.88 20.95 2.79
N LYS A 83 3.58 22.03 3.16
CA LYS A 83 4.98 21.98 3.65
C LYS A 83 5.20 20.99 4.80
N ARG A 84 4.22 20.81 5.68
CA ARG A 84 4.28 19.88 6.84
C ARG A 84 3.38 18.66 6.70
N PHE A 85 2.89 18.35 5.49
CA PHE A 85 2.03 17.19 5.24
C PHE A 85 2.70 15.88 5.67
N GLY A 86 3.97 15.69 5.30
CA GLY A 86 4.71 14.48 5.66
C GLY A 86 4.85 14.29 7.17
N LEU A 87 5.11 15.37 7.93
CA LEU A 87 5.19 15.30 9.39
C LEU A 87 3.86 14.87 10.01
N ARG A 88 2.74 15.48 9.58
CA ARG A 88 1.40 15.14 10.08
C ARG A 88 1.03 13.69 9.76
N PHE A 89 1.34 13.26 8.55
CA PHE A 89 1.11 11.87 8.15
C PHE A 89 1.96 10.90 8.98
N ASN A 90 3.24 11.20 9.21
CA ASN A 90 4.12 10.38 10.03
C ASN A 90 3.61 10.25 11.48
N LEU A 91 3.07 11.33 12.05
CA LEU A 91 2.48 11.31 13.39
C LEU A 91 1.25 10.40 13.45
N ILE A 92 0.36 10.48 12.45
CA ILE A 92 -0.80 9.59 12.37
C ILE A 92 -0.38 8.13 12.23
N ALA A 93 0.63 7.86 11.41
CA ALA A 93 1.18 6.50 11.27
C ALA A 93 1.80 6.00 12.59
N ALA A 94 2.46 6.89 13.35
CA ALA A 94 3.00 6.54 14.67
C ALA A 94 1.89 6.18 15.67
N ILE A 95 0.79 6.95 15.70
CA ILE A 95 -0.38 6.66 16.55
C ILE A 95 -1.01 5.32 16.15
N TYR A 96 -1.24 5.10 14.86
CA TYR A 96 -1.81 3.84 14.37
C TYR A 96 -0.94 2.62 14.74
N ASN A 97 0.37 2.73 14.60
CA ASN A 97 1.29 1.68 15.02
C ASN A 97 1.27 1.44 16.53
N TYR A 98 1.12 2.49 17.32
CA TYR A 98 0.99 2.40 18.76
C TYR A 98 -0.31 1.68 19.16
N GLU A 99 -1.44 2.04 18.56
CA GLU A 99 -2.73 1.38 18.78
C GLU A 99 -2.68 -0.11 18.39
N LEU A 100 -2.08 -0.45 17.25
CA LEU A 100 -1.88 -1.84 16.85
C LEU A 100 -1.02 -2.63 17.85
N CYS A 101 0.02 -2.00 18.39
CA CYS A 101 0.89 -2.61 19.40
C CYS A 101 0.13 -2.87 20.71
N LEU A 102 -0.77 -1.95 21.12
CA LEU A 102 -1.59 -2.11 22.32
C LEU A 102 -2.66 -3.19 22.18
N LEU A 103 -3.27 -3.31 21.00
CA LEU A 103 -4.28 -4.33 20.71
C LEU A 103 -3.67 -5.74 20.58
N ALA A 104 -2.39 -5.83 20.20
CA ALA A 104 -1.62 -7.07 20.22
C ALA A 104 -1.21 -7.42 21.66
N LYS A 105 -2.14 -8.01 22.44
CA LYS A 105 -1.83 -8.51 23.80
C LYS A 105 -0.61 -9.46 23.80
N PRO A 106 0.18 -9.49 24.87
CA PRO A 106 1.51 -10.10 24.86
C PRO A 106 1.44 -11.63 24.87
N VAL A 107 1.64 -12.26 23.71
CA VAL A 107 2.18 -13.62 23.70
C VAL A 107 3.69 -13.48 23.94
N ARG A 108 4.12 -14.00 25.10
CA ARG A 108 5.49 -14.09 25.63
C ARG A 108 6.59 -13.69 24.64
N ARG A 109 7.31 -12.62 24.99
CA ARG A 109 8.49 -12.08 24.31
C ARG A 109 9.45 -13.18 23.85
N THR A 110 9.27 -13.66 22.62
CA THR A 110 10.36 -14.26 21.85
C THR A 110 10.85 -13.18 20.91
N LYS A 111 12.15 -12.90 20.95
CA LYS A 111 12.84 -11.89 20.14
C LYS A 111 12.82 -12.30 18.66
N LYS A 112 11.65 -12.26 18.01
CA LYS A 112 11.49 -12.54 16.58
C LYS A 112 10.78 -11.36 15.94
N LYS A 113 11.61 -10.39 15.49
CA LYS A 113 11.34 -9.35 14.48
C LYS A 113 9.85 -8.95 14.35
N PHE A 114 9.35 -8.21 15.33
CA PHE A 114 8.03 -7.57 15.26
C PHE A 114 8.05 -6.31 14.37
N SER A 115 9.24 -5.81 14.00
CA SER A 115 9.46 -4.53 13.31
C SER A 115 9.06 -4.48 11.84
N ASP A 116 8.75 -5.61 11.20
CA ASP A 116 8.66 -5.67 9.72
C ASP A 116 7.23 -5.83 9.20
N ARG A 117 6.22 -5.92 10.08
CA ARG A 117 4.82 -6.21 9.68
C ARG A 117 3.83 -5.06 9.86
N TYR A 118 4.12 -4.07 10.70
CA TYR A 118 3.17 -3.02 11.04
C TYR A 118 3.78 -1.65 10.74
N PHE A 119 3.23 -1.04 9.69
CA PHE A 119 3.53 0.27 9.11
C PHE A 119 4.92 0.89 9.42
N CYS A 120 6.03 0.32 8.94
CA CYS A 120 7.32 1.00 8.82
C CYS A 120 8.28 0.09 8.04
N LYS A 121 9.17 0.50 7.12
CA LYS A 121 10.00 1.71 7.00
C LYS A 121 10.10 2.08 5.52
N ARG A 122 10.01 3.38 5.16
CA ARG A 122 10.18 3.87 3.76
C ARG A 122 9.23 3.20 2.75
N SER A 123 8.03 2.91 3.20
CA SER A 123 7.13 1.88 2.68
C SER A 123 6.46 2.24 1.36
N THR A 124 6.26 1.22 0.54
CA THR A 124 5.43 1.13 -0.67
C THR A 124 4.09 1.88 -0.58
N ILE A 125 3.53 2.02 0.63
CA ILE A 125 2.32 2.78 0.94
C ILE A 125 2.50 4.29 0.73
N TYR A 126 3.65 4.87 1.09
CA TYR A 126 3.95 6.28 0.82
C TYR A 126 4.04 6.55 -0.68
N GLN A 127 4.54 5.59 -1.46
CA GLN A 127 4.63 5.69 -2.92
C GLN A 127 3.27 5.45 -3.61
N GLN A 128 2.45 4.52 -3.11
CA GLN A 128 1.05 4.38 -3.52
C GLN A 128 0.20 5.60 -3.10
N MET A 129 0.50 6.24 -1.97
CA MET A 129 -0.17 7.45 -1.49
C MET A 129 0.19 8.70 -2.30
N VAL A 130 1.48 8.97 -2.54
CA VAL A 130 1.90 10.09 -3.42
C VAL A 130 1.22 9.94 -4.79
N TRP A 131 1.03 8.71 -5.25
CA TRP A 131 0.33 8.40 -6.48
C TRP A 131 -1.19 8.66 -6.43
N PHE A 132 -1.90 8.21 -5.40
CA PHE A 132 -3.33 8.50 -5.21
C PHE A 132 -3.58 10.02 -5.13
N THR A 133 -2.73 10.71 -4.37
CA THR A 133 -2.79 12.15 -4.18
C THR A 133 -2.54 12.97 -5.46
N LEU A 134 -1.61 12.56 -6.32
CA LEU A 134 -1.33 13.23 -7.60
C LEU A 134 -2.35 12.88 -8.69
N CYS A 135 -3.04 11.74 -8.59
CA CYS A 135 -3.99 11.27 -9.59
C CYS A 135 -5.42 11.77 -9.35
N SER A 136 -5.82 12.00 -8.10
CA SER A 136 -7.18 12.44 -7.76
C SER A 136 -7.37 13.96 -7.76
N GLY A 137 -6.30 14.76 -7.87
CA GLY A 137 -6.38 16.22 -7.68
C GLY A 137 -6.88 16.62 -6.28
N VAL A 138 -6.68 15.75 -5.28
CA VAL A 138 -7.22 15.89 -3.91
C VAL A 138 -6.30 16.73 -3.00
N ILE A 139 -5.21 17.26 -3.55
CA ILE A 139 -4.39 18.27 -2.90
C ILE A 139 -4.50 19.60 -3.63
#